data_AF-D8SDZ6-F1
#
_entry.id   AF-D8SDZ6-F1
#
_cell.length_a   1.000
_cell.length_b   1.000
_cell.length_c   1.000
_cell.angle_alpha   90.00
_cell.angle_beta   90.00
_cell.angle_gamma   90.00
#
_symmetry.space_group_name_H-M   'P 1'
#
loop_
_entity.id
_entity.type
_entity.pdbx_description
1 polymer ?
#
loop_
_entity_poly.entity_id
_entity_poly.type
_entity_poly.pdbx_seq_one_letter_code
_entity_poly.pdbx_strand_id
1 'polypeptide(L)'
;VLKRLLPDMYIFTDHYTGSDSGKSPGYGISLVAEMTTGCILSSECVATHSGASELQLPEDLGMQAAMSLLQEIKVGRSCRFNSPGIYL
;
A
#
# COMPACT_ATOMS: atom_id res chain seq x y z
N VAL A 1 7.42 -10.40 -2.44
CA VAL A 1 8.57 -9.71 -1.79
C VAL A 1 8.53 -9.84 -0.27
N LEU A 2 7.51 -9.27 0.40
CA LEU A 2 7.47 -9.13 1.87
C LEU A 2 7.40 -10.44 2.68
N LYS A 3 6.75 -11.49 2.16
CA LYS A 3 6.62 -12.81 2.82
C LYS A 3 7.95 -13.45 3.23
N ARG A 4 9.08 -13.08 2.58
CA ARG A 4 10.41 -13.61 2.93
C ARG A 4 11.03 -12.92 4.16
N LEU A 5 10.54 -11.73 4.51
CA LEU A 5 11.10 -10.89 5.56
C LEU A 5 10.28 -10.97 6.85
N LEU A 6 8.96 -11.10 6.74
CA LEU A 6 8.05 -11.14 7.88
C LEU A 6 7.06 -12.30 7.71
N PRO A 7 6.90 -13.17 8.72
CA PRO A 7 5.83 -14.16 8.74
C PRO A 7 4.45 -13.52 8.97
N ASP A 8 4.42 -12.33 9.57
CA ASP A 8 3.21 -11.67 10.07
C ASP A 8 2.69 -10.67 9.05
N MET A 9 2.17 -11.17 7.92
CA MET A 9 1.66 -10.33 6.84
C MET A 9 0.18 -10.62 6.57
N TYR A 10 -0.64 -9.59 6.74
CA TYR A 10 -2.08 -9.63 6.44
C TYR A 10 -2.35 -8.78 5.20
N ILE A 11 -2.97 -9.39 4.20
CA ILE A 11 -3.41 -8.70 2.98
C ILE A 11 -4.93 -8.71 2.99
N PHE A 12 -5.51 -7.51 2.99
CA PHE A 12 -6.95 -7.33 2.80
C PHE A 12 -7.22 -6.95 1.35
N THR A 13 -8.22 -7.57 0.75
CA THR A 13 -8.64 -7.30 -0.63
C THR A 13 -10.09 -6.85 -0.62
N ASP A 14 -10.33 -5.63 -1.06
CA ASP A 14 -11.65 -5.10 -1.34
C ASP A 14 -11.88 -5.01 -2.85
N HIS A 15 -12.97 -5.60 -3.31
CA HIS A 15 -13.36 -5.57 -4.71
C HIS A 15 -14.76 -5.01 -4.82
N TYR A 16 -14.87 -3.85 -5.48
CA TYR A 16 -16.14 -3.18 -5.71
C TYR A 16 -16.57 -3.35 -7.16
N THR A 17 -17.85 -3.66 -7.37
CA THR A 17 -18.46 -3.80 -8.70
C THR A 17 -19.82 -3.12 -8.76
N GLY A 18 -20.22 -2.67 -9.95
CA GLY A 18 -21.58 -2.16 -10.19
C GLY A 18 -21.72 -0.67 -9.90
N SER A 19 -22.84 -0.24 -9.32
CA SER A 19 -23.09 1.17 -8.99
C SER A 19 -22.10 1.73 -7.97
N ASP A 20 -21.51 0.85 -7.15
CA ASP A 20 -20.72 1.22 -5.99
C ASP A 20 -19.21 1.32 -6.32
N SER A 21 -18.79 0.95 -7.55
CA SER A 21 -17.38 0.94 -7.97
C SER A 21 -16.88 2.24 -8.59
N GLY A 22 -17.70 3.29 -8.60
CA GLY A 22 -17.37 4.54 -9.28
C GLY A 22 -17.32 4.41 -10.81
N LYS A 23 -16.88 5.48 -11.49
CA LYS A 23 -16.94 5.60 -12.97
C LYS A 23 -15.65 5.21 -13.69
N SER A 24 -14.57 4.97 -12.95
CA SER A 24 -13.24 4.72 -13.50
C SER A 24 -12.72 3.37 -13.01
N PRO A 25 -12.39 2.43 -13.91
CA PRO A 25 -11.76 1.18 -13.51
C PRO A 25 -10.36 1.49 -12.98
N GLY A 26 -9.99 0.84 -11.90
CA GLY A 26 -8.70 1.02 -11.27
C GLY A 26 -8.56 0.07 -10.10
N TYR A 27 -7.32 -0.19 -9.74
CA TYR A 27 -6.99 -0.95 -8.55
C TYR A 27 -5.74 -0.32 -7.93
N GLY A 28 -5.58 -0.54 -6.63
CA GLY A 28 -4.47 0.00 -5.86
C GLY A 28 -4.10 -0.94 -4.74
N ILE A 29 -2.96 -0.67 -4.13
CA ILE A 29 -2.51 -1.38 -2.94
C ILE A 29 -2.03 -0.35 -1.92
N SER A 30 -2.42 -0.53 -0.67
CA SER A 30 -1.90 0.21 0.47
C SER A 30 -1.29 -0.76 1.45
N LEU A 31 -0.02 -0.54 1.79
CA LEU A 31 0.75 -1.37 2.71
C LEU A 31 1.09 -0.54 3.93
N VAL A 32 0.86 -1.11 5.11
CA VAL A 32 1.18 -0.49 6.39
C VAL A 32 2.12 -1.42 7.15
N ALA A 33 3.26 -0.87 7.59
CA ALA A 33 4.19 -1.53 8.48
C ALA A 33 4.11 -0.90 9.86
N GLU A 34 3.66 -1.70 10.83
CA GLU A 34 3.74 -1.39 12.25
C GLU A 34 5.08 -1.89 12.79
N MET A 35 5.87 -1.00 13.37
CA MET A 35 7.15 -1.35 13.99
C MET A 35 7.00 -1.50 15.50
N THR A 36 7.82 -2.37 16.08
CA THR A 36 7.92 -2.55 17.54
C THR A 36 8.36 -1.29 18.29
N THR A 37 8.89 -0.29 17.58
CA THR A 37 9.25 1.03 18.12
C THR A 37 8.04 1.97 18.28
N GLY A 38 6.82 1.52 17.94
CA GLY A 38 5.61 2.36 17.93
C GLY A 38 5.47 3.24 16.69
N CYS A 39 6.30 2.97 15.68
CA CYS A 39 6.28 3.62 14.37
C CYS A 39 5.22 2.99 13.48
N ILE A 40 4.50 3.81 12.73
CA ILE A 40 3.68 3.32 11.62
C ILE A 40 4.20 3.96 10.34
N LEU A 41 4.58 3.12 9.37
CA LEU A 41 4.93 3.53 8.02
C LEU A 41 3.89 3.00 7.05
N SER A 42 3.55 3.80 6.05
CA SER A 42 2.61 3.41 5.01
C SER A 42 3.17 3.72 3.64
N SER A 43 2.90 2.85 2.68
CA SER A 43 3.18 3.09 1.27
C SER A 43 1.99 2.65 0.44
N GLU A 44 1.55 3.51 -0.47
CA GLU A 44 0.46 3.24 -1.39
C GLU A 44 0.95 3.33 -2.83
N CYS A 45 0.41 2.49 -3.70
CA CYS A 45 0.59 2.57 -5.14
C CYS A 45 -0.74 2.30 -5.81
N VAL A 46 -1.06 3.10 -6.83
CA VAL A 46 -2.29 2.99 -7.62
C VAL A 46 -1.90 2.68 -9.05
N ALA A 47 -2.64 1.76 -9.69
CA ALA A 47 -2.40 1.40 -11.07
C ALA A 47 -2.51 2.64 -11.96
N THR A 48 -1.44 2.94 -12.68
CA THR A 48 -1.45 4.00 -13.68
C THR A 48 -1.86 3.45 -15.03
N HIS A 49 -2.56 4.28 -15.81
CA HIS A 49 -2.95 3.93 -17.17
C HIS A 49 -1.84 4.37 -18.12
N SER A 50 -1.18 3.40 -18.77
CA SER A 50 -0.19 3.67 -19.80
C SER A 50 -0.91 3.94 -21.12
N GLY A 51 -1.52 5.12 -21.26
CA GLY A 51 -2.33 5.45 -22.44
C GLY A 51 -3.71 4.79 -22.44
N ALA A 52 -4.22 4.45 -23.63
CA ALA A 52 -5.64 4.20 -23.86
C ALA A 52 -6.20 2.83 -23.37
N SER A 53 -5.37 1.85 -22.98
CA SER A 53 -5.92 0.53 -22.61
C SER A 53 -5.05 -0.39 -21.75
N GLU A 54 -3.79 -0.08 -21.48
CA GLU A 54 -2.94 -0.95 -20.64
C GLU A 54 -2.85 -0.41 -19.22
N LEU A 55 -3.60 -1.07 -18.35
CA LEU A 55 -3.38 -1.00 -16.91
C LEU A 55 -2.03 -1.68 -16.61
N GLN A 56 -1.28 -1.08 -15.68
CA GLN A 56 -0.09 -1.70 -15.09
C GLN A 56 -0.39 -3.14 -14.63
N LEU A 57 0.61 -4.00 -14.47
CA LEU A 57 0.41 -5.33 -13.88
C LEU A 57 0.30 -5.23 -12.35
N PRO A 58 -0.62 -5.97 -11.71
CA PRO A 58 -0.79 -5.90 -10.26
C PRO A 58 0.42 -6.42 -9.50
N GLU A 59 1.17 -7.36 -10.07
CA GLU A 59 2.43 -7.87 -9.50
C GLU A 59 3.49 -6.77 -9.44
N ASP A 60 3.62 -5.98 -10.50
CA ASP A 60 4.56 -4.86 -10.57
C ASP A 60 4.15 -3.74 -9.60
N LEU A 61 2.86 -3.44 -9.52
CA LEU A 61 2.32 -2.47 -8.57
C LEU A 61 2.62 -2.89 -7.12
N GLY A 62 2.36 -4.16 -6.80
CA GLY A 62 2.65 -4.72 -5.48
C GLY A 62 4.15 -4.74 -5.17
N MET A 63 5.00 -5.00 -6.16
CA MET A 63 6.45 -4.92 -6.02
C MET A 63 6.90 -3.48 -5.75
N GLN A 64 6.39 -2.49 -6.48
CA GLN A 64 6.71 -1.08 -6.27
C GLN A 64 6.31 -0.61 -4.88
N ALA A 65 5.09 -0.91 -4.44
CA ALA A 65 4.62 -0.56 -3.09
C ALA A 65 5.49 -1.21 -2.00
N ALA A 66 5.80 -2.50 -2.15
CA ALA A 66 6.64 -3.21 -1.20
C ALA A 66 8.06 -2.63 -1.13
N MET A 67 8.66 -2.30 -2.29
CA MET A 67 10.01 -1.72 -2.36
C MET A 67 10.05 -0.31 -1.76
N SER A 68 9.05 0.52 -2.05
CA SER A 68 8.90 1.85 -1.45
C SER A 68 8.79 1.76 0.08
N LEU A 69 7.96 0.86 0.60
CA LEU A 69 7.84 0.64 2.04
C LEU A 69 9.16 0.18 2.66
N LEU A 70 9.84 -0.80 2.05
CA LEU A 70 11.14 -1.29 2.53
C LEU A 70 12.23 -0.20 2.47
N GLN A 71 12.16 0.69 1.49
CA GLN A 71 13.05 1.84 1.39
C GLN A 71 12.80 2.83 2.53
N GLU A 72 11.54 3.13 2.85
CA GLU A 72 11.19 3.97 4.01
C GLU A 72 11.69 3.36 5.33
N ILE A 73 11.51 2.04 5.50
CA ILE A 73 12.03 1.29 6.65
C ILE A 73 13.56 1.38 6.72
N LYS A 74 14.25 1.18 5.59
CA LYS A 74 15.72 1.19 5.52
C LYS A 74 16.32 2.57 5.79
N VAL A 75 15.70 3.63 5.27
CA VAL A 75 16.16 5.00 5.47
C VAL A 75 15.85 5.49 6.88
N GLY A 76 14.95 4.80 7.61
CA GLY A 76 14.57 5.18 8.97
C GLY A 76 13.85 6.52 8.99
N ARG A 77 13.04 6.82 7.95
CA ARG A 77 12.28 8.07 7.91
C ARG A 77 11.35 8.10 9.12
N SER A 78 11.57 9.13 9.94
CA SER A 78 11.05 9.23 11.30
C SER A 78 9.55 8.99 11.34
N CYS A 79 9.19 8.06 12.22
CA CYS A 79 7.84 7.71 12.62
C CYS A 79 7.00 8.96 12.77
N ARG A 80 5.93 9.08 11.97
CA ARG A 80 4.84 9.96 12.38
C ARG A 80 4.26 9.36 13.65
N PHE A 81 4.67 9.93 14.79
CA PHE A 81 3.94 9.75 16.04
C PHE A 81 2.51 10.19 15.77
N ASN A 82 1.59 9.27 16.04
CA ASN A 82 0.16 9.50 16.01
C ASN A 82 -0.13 10.86 16.66
N SER A 83 -0.51 11.86 15.87
CA SER A 83 -1.11 13.07 16.41
C SER A 83 -2.40 12.62 17.11
N PRO A 84 -2.67 13.00 18.36
CA PRO A 84 -3.93 12.69 19.02
C PRO A 84 -5.05 13.48 18.33
N GLY A 85 -5.65 12.92 17.28
CA GLY A 85 -6.56 13.70 16.43
C GLY A 85 -7.59 12.92 15.63
N ILE A 86 -7.56 11.59 15.60
CA ILE A 86 -8.63 10.81 14.96
C ILE A 86 -8.89 9.57 15.81
N TYR A 87 -9.58 9.76 16.93
CA TYR A 87 -10.42 8.71 17.50
C TYR A 87 -11.79 8.88 16.85
N LEU A 88 -12.22 7.89 16.08
CA LEU A 88 -13.63 7.70 15.71
C LEU A 88 -14.46 7.41 16.97
#